data_AF-A0A916HXW2-F1
#
_entry.id   AF-A0A916HXW2-F1
#
_cell.length_a   1.000
_cell.length_b   1.000
_cell.length_c   1.000
_cell.angle_alpha   90.00
_cell.angle_beta   90.00
_cell.angle_gamma   90.00
#
_symmetry.space_group_name_H-M   'P 1'
#
loop_
_entity.id
_entity.type
_entity.pdbx_description
1 polymer ?
#
loop_
_entity_poly.entity_id
_entity_poly.type
_entity_poly.pdbx_seq_one_letter_code
_entity_poly.pdbx_strand_id
1 'polypeptide(L)'
;MPYRVHGTVVEAETGHPVEGLRVRAYDGDFVFDDLLGEARTDAEGRFEVIFTEVDFQDFLETRPDVFIRVLDPDGKQVLLDLRRERRQNARSDERFDVRLPASLLPGSAS
;
A
#
# COMPACT_ATOMS: atom_id res chain seq x y z
N MET A 1 13.74 -13.69 5.04
CA MET A 1 13.28 -13.75 3.64
C MET A 1 12.58 -12.44 3.33
N PRO A 2 12.65 -11.89 2.10
CA PRO A 2 11.93 -10.65 1.80
C PRO A 2 10.42 -10.91 1.71
N TYR A 3 9.66 -9.93 2.19
CA TYR A 3 8.24 -9.78 1.95
C TYR A 3 8.03 -8.89 0.72
N ARG A 4 6.94 -9.16 0.01
CA ARG A 4 6.55 -8.45 -1.20
C ARG A 4 5.08 -8.08 -1.12
N VAL A 5 4.79 -6.79 -1.20
CA VAL A 5 3.43 -6.26 -1.30
C VAL A 5 3.30 -5.60 -2.67
N HIS A 6 2.41 -6.10 -3.50
CA HIS A 6 2.29 -5.66 -4.88
C HIS A 6 0.83 -5.57 -5.33
N GLY A 7 0.60 -4.97 -6.48
CA GLY A 7 -0.73 -4.93 -7.06
C GLY A 7 -0.90 -3.80 -8.05
N THR A 8 -2.14 -3.34 -8.21
CA THR A 8 -2.52 -2.30 -9.15
C THR A 8 -3.39 -1.23 -8.49
N VAL A 9 -3.31 0.00 -8.98
CA VAL A 9 -4.27 1.06 -8.67
C VAL A 9 -4.93 1.50 -9.97
N VAL A 10 -6.25 1.38 -10.01
CA VAL A 10 -7.09 1.82 -11.13
C VAL A 10 -8.16 2.78 -10.63
N GLU A 11 -8.57 3.72 -11.49
CA GLU A 11 -9.74 4.55 -11.25
C GLU A 11 -10.99 3.64 -11.17
N ALA A 12 -11.80 3.80 -10.13
CA ALA A 12 -12.89 2.88 -9.85
C ALA A 12 -13.99 2.91 -10.94
N GLU A 13 -14.20 4.08 -11.53
CA GLU A 13 -15.27 4.39 -12.48
C GLU A 13 -14.93 3.95 -13.91
N THR A 14 -13.69 4.14 -14.34
CA THR A 14 -13.25 3.88 -15.71
C THR A 14 -12.44 2.58 -15.83
N GLY A 15 -11.83 2.12 -14.73
CA GLY A 15 -10.87 1.03 -14.74
C GLY A 15 -9.50 1.42 -15.33
N HIS A 16 -9.27 2.70 -15.63
CA HIS A 16 -7.98 3.15 -16.16
C HIS A 16 -6.88 3.08 -15.08
N PRO A 17 -5.66 2.65 -15.44
CA PRO A 17 -4.54 2.65 -14.50
C PRO A 17 -4.20 4.08 -14.06
N VAL A 18 -3.84 4.24 -12.79
CA VAL A 18 -3.42 5.53 -12.23
C VAL A 18 -1.93 5.53 -11.96
N GLU A 19 -1.18 6.28 -12.76
CA GLU A 19 0.27 6.43 -12.65
C GLU A 19 0.67 7.48 -11.59
N GLY A 20 1.84 7.29 -10.96
CA GLY A 20 2.50 8.31 -10.17
C GLY A 20 2.01 8.47 -8.72
N LEU A 21 1.00 7.70 -8.30
CA LEU A 21 0.56 7.66 -6.92
C LEU A 21 1.62 7.00 -6.04
N ARG A 22 1.69 7.43 -4.78
CA ARG A 22 2.58 6.82 -3.79
C ARG A 22 1.80 5.78 -2.99
N VAL A 23 2.33 4.58 -2.90
CA VAL A 23 1.75 3.49 -2.10
C VAL A 23 2.70 3.18 -0.95
N ARG A 24 2.18 3.15 0.27
CA ARG A 24 2.93 2.80 1.48
C ARG A 24 2.37 1.54 2.11
N ALA A 25 3.23 0.59 2.44
CA ALA A 25 2.87 -0.61 3.19
C ALA A 25 3.22 -0.41 4.68
N TYR A 26 2.34 -0.88 5.55
CA TYR A 26 2.45 -0.73 7.00
C TYR A 26 2.17 -2.05 7.70
N ASP A 27 2.78 -2.24 8.87
CA ASP A 27 2.37 -3.25 9.84
C ASP A 27 1.35 -2.67 10.82
N GLY A 28 0.26 -3.39 11.05
CA GLY A 28 -0.89 -2.97 11.85
C GLY A 28 -0.89 -3.50 13.29
N ASP A 29 0.03 -4.39 13.65
CA ASP A 29 0.06 -5.05 14.96
C ASP A 29 0.86 -4.29 16.04
N PHE A 30 1.69 -3.32 15.65
CA PHE A 30 2.43 -2.49 16.59
C PHE A 30 1.63 -1.25 17.02
N VAL A 31 1.93 -0.75 18.22
CA VAL A 31 1.27 0.44 18.83
C VAL A 31 1.40 1.69 17.94
N PHE A 32 2.36 1.70 17.02
CA PHE A 32 2.50 2.66 15.94
C PHE A 32 2.50 1.93 14.60
N ASP A 33 1.89 2.56 13.58
CA ASP A 33 1.89 2.08 12.20
C ASP A 33 3.33 2.09 11.65
N ASP A 34 4.01 0.95 11.74
CA ASP A 34 5.39 0.86 11.27
C ASP A 34 5.41 0.82 9.75
N LEU A 35 6.06 1.83 9.15
CA LEU A 35 6.23 1.92 7.70
C LEU A 35 7.20 0.82 7.25
N LEU A 36 6.68 -0.16 6.53
CA LEU A 36 7.46 -1.29 5.98
C LEU A 36 8.20 -0.89 4.70
N GLY A 37 7.61 0.02 3.92
CA GLY A 37 8.21 0.51 2.69
C GLY A 37 7.22 1.27 1.82
N GLU A 38 7.69 1.78 0.70
CA GLU A 38 6.88 2.54 -0.24
C GLU A 38 7.30 2.34 -1.69
N ALA A 39 6.35 2.56 -2.61
CA ALA A 39 6.54 2.49 -4.04
C ALA A 39 5.70 3.54 -4.76
N ARG A 40 6.00 3.76 -6.04
CA ARG A 40 5.15 4.56 -6.95
C ARG A 40 4.45 3.66 -7.94
N THR A 41 3.21 4.01 -8.30
CA THR A 41 2.50 3.32 -9.38
C THR A 41 3.12 3.67 -10.73
N ASP A 42 3.34 2.65 -11.57
CA ASP A 42 3.83 2.80 -12.95
C ASP A 42 2.71 3.20 -13.93
N ALA A 43 3.03 3.31 -15.22
CA ALA A 43 2.09 3.68 -16.29
C ALA A 43 0.92 2.69 -16.44
N GLU A 44 1.08 1.45 -15.96
CA GLU A 44 0.03 0.44 -15.90
C GLU A 44 -0.62 0.36 -14.51
N GLY A 45 -0.35 1.34 -13.64
CA GLY A 45 -0.90 1.45 -12.30
C GLY A 45 -0.30 0.44 -11.32
N ARG A 46 0.74 -0.30 -11.69
CA ARG A 46 1.32 -1.35 -10.84
C ARG A 46 2.28 -0.75 -9.82
N PHE A 47 2.33 -1.35 -8.64
CA PHE A 47 3.31 -1.02 -7.62
C PHE A 47 3.88 -2.29 -6.99
N GLU A 48 5.08 -2.17 -6.43
CA GLU A 48 5.77 -3.25 -5.71
C GLU A 48 6.59 -2.67 -4.56
N VAL A 49 6.30 -3.11 -3.34
CA VAL A 49 7.03 -2.77 -2.12
C VAL A 49 7.72 -4.04 -1.62
N ILE A 50 9.04 -3.98 -1.47
CA ILE A 50 9.86 -5.08 -0.93
C ILE A 50 10.44 -4.64 0.41
N PHE A 51 10.29 -5.48 1.43
CA PHE A 51 10.81 -5.21 2.78
C PHE A 51 11.25 -6.50 3.47
N THR A 52 12.00 -6.39 4.57
CA THR A 52 12.47 -7.54 5.34
C THR A 52 12.17 -7.36 6.82
N GLU A 53 11.84 -8.43 7.54
CA GLU A 53 11.61 -8.42 9.01
C GLU A 53 12.84 -8.00 9.84
N VAL A 54 14.05 -8.00 9.25
CA VAL A 54 15.32 -7.90 10.00
C VAL A 54 15.57 -6.54 10.65
N ASP A 55 14.73 -5.54 10.41
CA ASP A 55 14.83 -4.22 11.05
C ASP A 55 14.14 -4.16 12.44
N PHE A 56 13.49 -5.24 12.88
CA PHE A 56 12.75 -5.29 14.16
C PHE A 56 13.29 -6.43 15.05
N GLN A 57 14.00 -6.06 16.13
CA GLN A 57 14.85 -6.96 16.92
C GLN A 57 14.13 -8.05 17.77
N ASP A 58 12.80 -8.15 17.75
CA ASP A 58 12.04 -9.04 18.67
C ASP A 58 11.05 -10.00 17.96
N PHE A 59 11.26 -10.32 16.68
CA PHE A 59 10.42 -11.29 15.95
C PHE A 59 10.75 -12.74 16.32
N LEU A 60 10.29 -13.20 17.48
CA LEU A 60 10.31 -14.63 17.79
C LEU A 60 9.07 -15.39 17.31
N GLU A 61 7.92 -14.78 16.95
CA GLU A 61 6.79 -15.62 16.48
C GLU A 61 5.59 -15.01 15.73
N THR A 62 5.59 -13.77 15.23
CA THR A 62 4.40 -13.22 14.55
C THR A 62 4.71 -12.71 13.16
N ARG A 63 3.93 -13.14 12.15
CA ARG A 63 3.96 -12.54 10.80
C ARG A 63 3.28 -11.17 10.86
N PRO A 64 3.71 -10.18 10.06
CA PRO A 64 3.14 -8.84 10.12
C PRO A 64 1.67 -8.81 9.67
N ASP A 65 0.89 -7.89 10.23
CA ASP A 65 -0.46 -7.58 9.80
C ASP A 65 -0.39 -6.45 8.75
N VAL A 66 -0.33 -6.82 7.48
CA VAL A 66 0.00 -5.85 6.42
C VAL A 66 -1.23 -5.12 5.90
N PHE A 67 -1.16 -3.80 5.79
CA PHE A 67 -2.10 -2.98 5.02
C PHE A 67 -1.36 -1.93 4.20
N ILE A 68 -2.07 -1.30 3.26
CA ILE A 68 -1.51 -0.23 2.43
C ILE A 68 -2.30 1.07 2.59
N ARG A 69 -1.62 2.19 2.35
CA ARG A 69 -2.25 3.48 2.07
C ARG A 69 -1.84 3.94 0.68
N VAL A 70 -2.79 4.48 -0.06
CA VAL A 70 -2.55 5.18 -1.32
C VAL A 70 -2.55 6.68 -1.03
N LEU A 71 -1.49 7.36 -1.45
CA LEU A 71 -1.26 8.77 -1.23
C LEU A 71 -1.14 9.50 -2.56
N ASP A 72 -1.29 10.82 -2.50
CA ASP A 72 -0.98 11.70 -3.62
C ASP A 72 0.49 11.54 -4.08
N PRO A 73 0.85 11.98 -5.30
CA PRO A 73 2.22 11.83 -5.82
C PRO A 73 3.31 12.45 -4.94
N ASP A 74 2.95 13.51 -4.21
CA ASP A 74 3.80 14.22 -3.25
C ASP A 74 3.95 13.49 -1.91
N GLY A 75 3.09 12.51 -1.61
CA GLY A 75 3.04 11.82 -0.32
C GLY A 75 2.51 12.66 0.84
N LYS A 76 1.80 13.76 0.57
CA LYS A 76 1.25 14.71 1.56
C LYS A 76 -0.15 14.33 2.02
N GLN A 77 -0.97 13.76 1.13
CA GLN A 77 -2.36 13.42 1.42
C GLN A 77 -2.60 11.94 1.23
N VAL A 78 -3.28 11.31 2.21
CA VAL A 78 -3.79 9.95 2.06
C VAL A 78 -5.08 10.02 1.25
N LEU A 79 -5.07 9.44 0.07
CA LEU A 79 -6.25 9.34 -0.80
C LEU A 79 -7.15 8.17 -0.38
N LEU A 80 -6.54 7.06 0.04
CA LEU A 80 -7.25 5.87 0.49
C LEU A 80 -6.45 5.10 1.55
N ASP A 81 -7.10 4.74 2.66
CA ASP A 81 -6.53 3.91 3.73
C ASP A 81 -7.20 2.53 3.73
N LEU A 82 -6.43 1.49 3.40
CA LEU A 82 -6.91 0.10 3.34
C LEU A 82 -6.67 -0.67 4.64
N ARG A 83 -6.44 0.00 5.79
CA ARG A 83 -6.30 -0.66 7.11
C ARG A 83 -7.43 -1.63 7.44
N ARG A 84 -8.65 -1.32 7.04
CA ARG A 84 -9.82 -2.19 7.28
C ARG A 84 -9.74 -3.51 6.49
N GLU A 85 -8.96 -3.54 5.43
CA GLU A 85 -8.74 -4.69 4.54
C GLU A 85 -7.39 -5.37 4.78
N ARG A 86 -6.75 -5.10 5.93
CA ARG A 86 -5.42 -5.67 6.26
C ARG A 86 -5.37 -7.19 6.10
N ARG A 87 -4.19 -7.68 5.73
CA ARG A 87 -3.88 -9.11 5.65
C ARG A 87 -3.28 -9.53 6.97
N GLN A 88 -4.08 -10.26 7.76
CA GLN A 88 -3.62 -10.74 9.05
C GLN A 88 -2.62 -11.87 8.87
N ASN A 89 -1.54 -11.87 9.63
CA ASN A 89 -0.46 -12.85 9.51
C ASN A 89 0.02 -13.02 8.04
N ALA A 90 0.36 -11.90 7.42
CA ALA A 90 0.64 -11.79 6.00
C ALA A 90 1.66 -12.83 5.50
N ARG A 91 1.45 -13.31 4.28
CA ARG A 91 2.41 -14.15 3.57
C ARG A 91 3.59 -13.29 3.09
N SER A 92 4.68 -13.96 2.69
CA SER A 92 5.83 -13.29 2.07
C SER A 92 5.49 -12.63 0.71
N ASP A 93 4.36 -12.96 0.09
CA ASP A 93 3.83 -12.31 -1.11
C ASP A 93 2.35 -12.01 -0.90
N GLU A 94 2.00 -10.73 -0.89
CA GLU A 94 0.64 -10.22 -0.72
C GLU A 94 0.26 -9.32 -1.89
N ARG A 95 -1.00 -9.44 -2.34
CA ARG A 95 -1.54 -8.68 -3.46
C ARG A 95 -2.71 -7.77 -3.04
N PHE A 96 -2.65 -6.52 -3.47
CA PHE A 96 -3.70 -5.50 -3.29
C PHE A 96 -4.06 -4.85 -4.63
N ASP A 97 -5.22 -5.21 -5.18
CA ASP A 97 -5.79 -4.53 -6.35
C ASP A 97 -6.77 -3.46 -5.87
N VAL A 98 -6.40 -2.19 -6.08
CA VAL A 98 -7.08 -1.02 -5.54
C VAL A 98 -7.94 -0.37 -6.60
N ARG A 99 -9.22 -0.15 -6.28
CA ARG A 99 -10.10 0.74 -7.03
C ARG A 99 -10.20 2.06 -6.30
N LEU A 100 -9.61 3.11 -6.87
CA LEU A 100 -9.60 4.44 -6.29
C LEU A 100 -10.69 5.29 -6.95
N PRO A 101 -11.74 5.72 -6.21
CA PRO A 101 -12.73 6.64 -6.72
C PRO A 101 -12.10 7.90 -7.31
N ALA A 102 -12.58 8.33 -8.48
CA ALA A 102 -12.13 9.54 -9.17
C ALA A 102 -12.19 10.78 -8.27
N SER A 103 -13.18 10.86 -7.38
CA SER A 103 -13.37 11.97 -6.44
C SER A 103 -12.23 12.13 -5.41
N LEU A 104 -11.40 11.09 -5.24
CA LEU A 104 -10.25 11.10 -4.35
C LEU A 104 -8.93 11.40 -5.09
N LEU A 105 -8.94 11.47 -6.42
CA LEU A 105 -7.74 11.81 -7.19
C LEU A 105 -7.36 13.29 -7.00
N PRO A 106 -6.06 13.64 -7.12
CA PRO A 106 -5.65 15.03 -7.14
C PRO A 106 -6.21 15.75 -8.37
N GLY A 107 -6.83 16.91 -8.17
CA GLY A 107 -7.37 17.72 -9.27
C GLY A 107 -8.81 17.41 -9.68
N SER A 108 -9.52 16.54 -8.96
CA SER A 108 -10.93 16.20 -9.23
C SER A 108 -11.95 17.27 -8.85
N ALA A 109 -11.51 18.37 -8.23
CA ALA A 109 -12.36 19.53 -7.99
C ALA A 109 -12.45 20.35 -9.28
N SER A 110 -13.58 20.22 -9.98
CA SER A 110 -14.01 21.15 -11.04
C SER A 110 -14.48 22.48 -10.46
#